data_AF-D0LLN6-F1
#
_entry.id   AF-D0LLN6-F1
#
_cell.length_a   1.000
_cell.length_b   1.000
_cell.length_c   1.000
_cell.angle_alpha   90.00
_cell.angle_beta   90.00
_cell.angle_gamma   90.00
#
_symmetry.space_group_name_H-M   'P 1'
#
loop_
_entity.id
_entity.type
_entity.pdbx_description
1 polymer ?
#
loop_
_entity_poly.entity_id
_entity_poly.type
_entity_poly.pdbx_seq_one_letter_code
_entity_poly.pdbx_strand_id
1 'polypeptide(L)'
;MMSNQKRPKFKYTKELVTIALNDGMTQEEVARHCRVSQSVVSTWKNGRAKATEAQLKTLIERYGQRLNRTSTRLYMVAEPFSPAKLAETELGRQLVAQSKNEEVGFDHPFFLRDEMQRFAMPTTLVRVEGAIVFRYSFAHPYIAKTSRDGTIDIKSMRLGRWLLHHQARDRFVLVRQVRRMLLGPARWGWLRYVARNNDRVANELGQRADCPPLLLESPVDAARWLSMIEGPLNAHQLLEFADRYLAAEHTRHTPHDEQVLPFLVRDALISLGYRIPGITLMSARDEVE
;
A
#
# COMPACT_ATOMS: atom_id res chain seq x y z
N MET A 1 -25.97 29.94 -30.05
CA MET A 1 -24.95 30.46 -29.12
C MET A 1 -24.25 29.30 -28.44
N MET A 2 -23.03 28.95 -28.84
CA MET A 2 -22.27 27.86 -28.21
C MET A 2 -21.75 28.31 -26.84
N SER A 3 -22.08 27.54 -25.80
CA SER A 3 -21.72 27.82 -24.41
C SER A 3 -20.21 27.82 -24.20
N ASN A 4 -19.69 28.91 -23.63
CA ASN A 4 -18.29 29.07 -23.24
C ASN A 4 -17.98 28.20 -22.00
N GLN A 5 -17.79 26.89 -22.19
CA GLN A 5 -17.39 26.00 -21.10
C GLN A 5 -15.95 26.33 -20.68
N LYS A 6 -15.80 26.85 -19.45
CA LYS A 6 -14.49 27.12 -18.84
C LYS A 6 -13.71 25.81 -18.74
N ARG A 7 -12.56 25.75 -19.40
CA ARG A 7 -11.67 24.59 -19.35
C ARG A 7 -11.26 24.30 -17.89
N PRO A 8 -11.22 23.02 -17.49
CA PRO A 8 -10.90 22.65 -16.11
C PRO A 8 -9.48 23.10 -15.75
N LYS A 9 -9.35 23.70 -14.58
CA LYS A 9 -8.04 24.08 -14.02
C LYS A 9 -7.40 22.86 -13.38
N PHE A 10 -6.11 22.69 -13.62
CA PHE A 10 -5.37 21.56 -13.10
C PHE A 10 -5.05 21.75 -11.61
N LYS A 11 -5.53 20.82 -10.78
CA LYS A 11 -5.49 20.92 -9.31
C LYS A 11 -4.08 21.13 -8.77
N TYR A 12 -3.10 20.48 -9.37
CA TYR A 12 -1.71 20.34 -8.89
C TYR A 12 -0.71 21.22 -9.67
N THR A 13 -1.17 22.39 -10.14
CA THR A 13 -0.35 23.30 -10.94
C THR A 13 0.95 23.71 -10.22
N LYS A 14 0.85 24.08 -8.93
CA LYS A 14 1.99 24.58 -8.14
C LYS A 14 3.05 23.49 -7.96
N GLU A 15 2.60 22.28 -7.64
CA GLU A 15 3.45 21.13 -7.39
C GLU A 15 4.19 20.73 -8.67
N LEU A 16 3.52 20.77 -9.82
CA LEU A 16 4.11 20.43 -11.12
C LEU A 16 5.19 21.45 -11.52
N VAL A 17 4.93 22.74 -11.31
CA VAL A 17 5.91 23.81 -11.55
C VAL A 17 7.09 23.68 -10.58
N THR A 18 6.85 23.39 -9.30
CA THR A 18 7.92 23.17 -8.31
C THR A 18 8.82 22.00 -8.70
N ILE A 19 8.25 20.89 -9.18
CA ILE A 19 9.03 19.73 -9.65
C ILE A 19 9.94 20.13 -10.81
N ALA A 20 9.41 20.87 -11.79
CA ALA A 20 10.19 21.33 -12.94
C ALA A 20 11.36 22.22 -12.51
N LEU A 21 11.13 23.16 -11.58
CA LEU A 21 12.18 24.04 -11.05
C LEU A 21 13.26 23.26 -10.29
N ASN A 22 12.86 22.27 -9.49
CA ASN A 22 13.80 21.42 -8.77
C ASN A 22 14.61 20.50 -9.70
N ASP A 23 14.12 20.24 -10.92
CA ASP A 23 14.85 19.52 -11.97
C ASP A 23 15.85 20.40 -12.72
N GLY A 24 16.04 21.65 -12.26
CA GLY A 24 16.97 22.62 -12.84
C GLY A 24 16.36 23.55 -13.88
N MET A 25 15.05 23.44 -14.18
CA MET A 25 14.42 24.41 -15.09
C MET A 25 14.33 25.79 -14.46
N THR A 26 14.53 26.82 -15.26
CA THR A 26 14.22 28.20 -14.86
C THR A 26 12.73 28.50 -15.06
N GLN A 27 12.23 29.57 -14.41
CA GLN A 27 10.85 30.00 -14.63
C GLN A 27 10.59 30.45 -16.08
N GLU A 28 11.62 30.92 -16.77
CA GLU A 28 11.58 31.33 -18.17
C GLU A 28 11.46 30.13 -19.11
N GLU A 29 12.17 29.05 -18.81
CA GLU A 29 12.05 27.78 -19.55
C GLU A 29 10.67 27.15 -19.36
N VAL A 30 10.17 27.15 -18.13
CA VAL A 30 8.80 26.70 -17.83
C VAL A 30 7.77 27.54 -18.59
N ALA A 31 7.94 28.86 -18.62
CA ALA A 31 7.06 29.78 -19.34
C ALA A 31 7.05 29.48 -20.85
N ARG A 32 8.23 29.21 -21.43
CA ARG A 32 8.40 28.82 -22.83
C ARG A 32 7.71 27.50 -23.14
N HIS A 33 7.89 26.48 -22.30
CA HIS A 33 7.26 25.16 -22.48
C HIS A 33 5.74 25.19 -22.33
N CYS A 34 5.21 26.09 -21.50
CA CYS A 34 3.77 26.26 -21.26
C CYS A 34 3.11 27.35 -22.12
N ARG A 35 3.88 28.03 -22.99
CA ARG A 35 3.42 29.15 -23.84
C ARG A 35 2.73 30.27 -23.06
N VAL A 36 3.33 30.68 -21.94
CA VAL A 36 2.86 31.78 -21.08
C VAL A 36 4.02 32.72 -20.72
N SER A 37 3.74 33.83 -20.03
CA SER A 37 4.79 34.70 -19.50
C SER A 37 5.41 34.15 -18.20
N GLN A 38 6.64 34.54 -17.91
CA GLN A 38 7.31 34.19 -16.65
C GLN A 38 6.53 34.71 -15.41
N SER A 39 5.87 35.86 -15.50
CA SER A 39 5.03 36.39 -14.43
C SER A 39 3.83 35.48 -14.09
N VAL A 40 3.24 34.83 -15.10
CA VAL A 40 2.18 33.82 -14.92
C VAL A 40 2.73 32.58 -14.22
N VAL A 41 3.93 32.12 -14.60
CA VAL A 41 4.61 30.99 -13.94
C VAL A 41 4.96 31.31 -12.48
N SER A 42 5.42 32.53 -12.20
CA SER A 42 5.65 32.99 -10.82
C SER A 42 4.36 32.94 -9.99
N THR A 43 3.24 33.35 -10.59
CA THR A 43 1.91 33.29 -9.95
C THR A 43 1.49 31.84 -9.67
N TRP A 44 1.78 30.90 -10.59
CA TRP A 44 1.56 29.47 -10.39
C TRP A 44 2.46 28.86 -9.32
N LYS A 45 3.76 29.18 -9.33
CA LYS A 45 4.74 28.78 -8.31
C LYS A 45 4.31 29.21 -6.91
N ASN A 46 3.75 30.41 -6.79
CA ASN A 46 3.25 30.94 -5.53
C ASN A 46 1.84 30.44 -5.17
N GLY A 47 1.18 29.68 -6.05
CA GLY A 47 -0.15 29.11 -5.81
C GLY A 47 -1.32 30.11 -5.92
N ARG A 48 -1.08 31.33 -6.41
CA ARG A 48 -2.10 32.38 -6.53
C ARG A 48 -3.04 32.16 -7.73
N ALA A 49 -2.62 31.34 -8.70
CA ALA A 49 -3.44 30.92 -9.84
C ALA A 49 -3.16 29.46 -10.22
N LYS A 50 -4.12 28.84 -10.90
CA LYS A 50 -3.99 27.48 -11.46
C LYS A 50 -4.04 27.55 -12.99
N ALA A 51 -3.20 26.76 -13.63
CA ALA A 51 -3.16 26.62 -15.07
C ALA A 51 -4.26 25.67 -15.54
N THR A 52 -4.57 25.72 -16.83
CA THR A 52 -5.39 24.68 -17.48
C THR A 52 -4.52 23.48 -17.84
N GLU A 53 -5.15 22.31 -17.96
CA GLU A 53 -4.45 21.07 -18.34
C GLU A 53 -3.74 21.21 -19.70
N ALA A 54 -4.35 21.91 -20.66
CA ALA A 54 -3.74 22.21 -21.95
C ALA A 54 -2.44 23.02 -21.85
N GLN A 55 -2.36 23.99 -20.92
CA GLN A 55 -1.15 24.78 -20.71
C GLN A 55 -0.02 23.97 -20.07
N LEU A 56 -0.38 23.00 -19.22
CA LEU A 56 0.58 22.15 -18.53
C LEU A 56 0.91 20.87 -19.27
N LYS A 57 0.33 20.60 -20.45
CA LYS A 57 0.47 19.34 -21.18
C LYS A 57 1.92 18.84 -21.22
N THR A 58 2.85 19.70 -21.65
CA THR A 58 4.29 19.39 -21.73
C THR A 58 4.90 19.00 -20.38
N LEU A 59 4.49 19.68 -19.30
CA LEU A 59 4.94 19.39 -17.95
C LEU A 59 4.24 18.15 -17.36
N ILE A 60 3.00 17.88 -17.73
CA ILE A 60 2.26 16.69 -17.30
C ILE A 60 2.87 15.45 -17.97
N GLU A 61 3.21 15.52 -19.25
CA GLU A 61 3.89 14.44 -19.96
C GLU A 61 5.28 14.17 -19.35
N ARG A 62 6.03 15.22 -19.01
CA ARG A 62 7.39 15.10 -18.46
C ARG A 62 7.44 14.77 -16.96
N TYR A 63 6.56 15.36 -16.16
CA TYR A 63 6.60 15.34 -14.70
C TYR A 63 5.29 14.92 -14.04
N GLY A 64 4.22 14.65 -14.79
CA GLY A 64 2.93 14.21 -14.24
C GLY A 64 3.06 12.92 -13.44
N GLN A 65 3.96 12.03 -13.86
CA GLN A 65 4.34 10.86 -13.07
C GLN A 65 4.94 11.24 -11.72
N ARG A 66 5.77 12.30 -11.64
CA ARG A 66 6.39 12.84 -10.41
C ARG A 66 5.44 13.65 -9.53
N LEU A 67 4.34 14.14 -10.08
CA LEU A 67 3.34 14.89 -9.34
C LEU A 67 2.61 14.03 -8.30
N ASN A 68 2.43 12.75 -8.60
CA ASN A 68 1.94 11.75 -7.66
C ASN A 68 3.00 11.25 -6.66
N ARG A 69 4.24 11.79 -6.71
CA ARG A 69 5.44 11.18 -6.10
C ARG A 69 6.12 11.99 -4.99
N THR A 70 5.67 13.20 -4.66
CA THR A 70 6.03 13.84 -3.38
C THR A 70 5.14 13.27 -2.28
N SER A 71 5.33 12.01 -1.90
CA SER A 71 4.76 11.57 -0.62
C SER A 71 5.79 10.72 0.11
N THR A 72 6.67 11.41 0.82
CA THR A 72 7.18 10.89 2.08
C THR A 72 6.04 10.20 2.82
N ARG A 73 6.23 8.95 3.23
CA ARG A 73 5.24 8.21 4.02
C ARG A 73 5.84 7.72 5.31
N LEU A 74 5.00 7.74 6.35
CA LEU A 74 5.29 7.11 7.63
C LEU A 74 4.69 5.71 7.64
N TYR A 75 5.50 4.75 8.03
CA TYR A 75 5.15 3.35 8.14
C TYR A 75 5.32 2.90 9.58
N MET A 76 4.29 2.27 10.12
CA MET A 76 4.39 1.50 11.36
C MET A 76 5.03 0.17 11.02
N VAL A 77 6.24 -0.08 11.53
CA VAL A 77 7.04 -1.27 11.25
C VAL A 77 7.08 -2.14 12.49
N ALA A 78 6.78 -3.43 12.34
CA ALA A 78 7.04 -4.39 13.41
C ALA A 78 8.51 -4.72 13.42
N GLU A 79 9.14 -4.62 14.59
CA GLU A 79 10.43 -5.27 14.80
C GLU A 79 10.23 -6.80 14.86
N PRO A 80 11.27 -7.61 14.56
CA PRO A 80 11.24 -9.04 14.81
C PRO A 80 11.21 -9.35 16.31
N PHE A 81 10.41 -10.35 16.70
CA PHE A 81 10.21 -10.75 18.10
C PHE A 81 11.52 -11.02 18.82
N SER A 82 11.82 -10.14 19.77
CA SER A 82 12.85 -10.35 20.78
C SER A 82 12.15 -10.37 22.14
N PRO A 83 12.11 -11.53 22.83
CA PRO A 83 11.61 -11.62 24.20
C PRO A 83 12.24 -10.58 25.13
N ALA A 84 13.54 -10.31 24.95
CA ALA A 84 14.28 -9.31 25.71
C ALA A 84 13.73 -7.89 25.47
N LYS A 85 13.53 -7.49 24.21
CA LYS A 85 12.97 -6.18 23.87
C LYS A 85 11.51 -6.03 24.30
N LEU A 86 10.68 -7.08 24.16
CA LEU A 86 9.28 -7.01 24.60
C LEU A 86 9.18 -6.74 26.09
N ALA A 87 10.00 -7.41 26.91
CA ALA A 87 10.05 -7.22 28.36
C ALA A 87 10.42 -5.77 28.78
N GLU A 88 11.13 -5.05 27.92
CA GLU A 88 11.49 -3.64 28.12
C GLU A 88 10.34 -2.67 27.78
N THR A 89 9.36 -3.09 26.98
CA THR A 89 8.20 -2.25 26.62
C THR A 89 7.14 -2.22 27.72
N GLU A 90 6.37 -1.13 27.76
CA GLU A 90 5.24 -0.98 28.69
C GLU A 90 4.16 -2.05 28.46
N LEU A 91 3.86 -2.36 27.20
CA LEU A 91 2.92 -3.42 26.83
C LEU A 91 3.41 -4.81 27.32
N GLY A 92 4.69 -5.11 27.16
CA GLY A 92 5.26 -6.38 27.61
C GLY A 92 5.21 -6.54 29.13
N ARG A 93 5.51 -5.48 29.89
CA ARG A 93 5.33 -5.47 31.35
C ARG A 93 3.89 -5.71 31.77
N GLN A 94 2.93 -5.10 31.07
CA GLN A 94 1.50 -5.27 31.33
C GLN A 94 1.00 -6.70 31.01
N LEU A 95 1.45 -7.29 29.90
CA LEU A 95 1.11 -8.66 29.54
C LEU A 95 1.69 -9.69 30.53
N VAL A 96 2.94 -9.49 30.99
CA VAL A 96 3.55 -10.33 32.03
C VAL A 96 2.77 -10.21 33.35
N ALA A 97 2.37 -9.00 33.74
CA ALA A 97 1.56 -8.78 34.94
C ALA A 97 0.16 -9.45 34.84
N GLN A 98 -0.47 -9.42 33.66
CA GLN A 98 -1.76 -10.07 33.43
C GLN A 98 -1.65 -11.61 33.40
N SER A 99 -0.57 -12.15 32.83
CA SER A 99 -0.35 -13.61 32.77
C SER A 99 -0.17 -14.26 34.15
N LYS A 100 0.22 -13.50 35.17
CA LYS A 100 0.34 -13.99 36.56
C LYS A 100 -1.01 -14.14 37.28
N ASN A 101 -2.10 -13.61 36.72
CA ASN A 101 -3.41 -13.57 37.37
C ASN A 101 -4.47 -14.48 36.72
N GLU A 102 -4.17 -15.13 35.59
CA GLU A 102 -5.13 -15.96 34.86
C GLU A 102 -4.65 -17.41 34.78
N GLU A 103 -5.04 -18.23 35.76
CA GLU A 103 -5.11 -19.69 35.61
C GLU A 103 -6.25 -20.01 34.62
N VAL A 104 -5.98 -19.94 33.32
CA VAL A 104 -6.94 -20.41 32.32
C VAL A 104 -6.22 -21.42 31.43
N GLY A 105 -6.45 -22.69 31.73
CA GLY A 105 -6.10 -23.79 30.84
C GLY A 105 -6.83 -23.65 29.51
N PHE A 106 -6.09 -23.57 28.42
CA PHE A 106 -6.64 -23.75 27.07
C PHE A 106 -5.64 -24.54 26.23
N ASP A 107 -5.91 -25.84 26.11
CA ASP A 107 -5.51 -26.65 24.98
C ASP A 107 -6.22 -26.14 23.73
N HIS A 108 -5.53 -25.33 22.92
CA HIS A 108 -5.88 -25.20 21.50
C HIS A 108 -4.60 -25.03 20.68
N PRO A 109 -4.09 -26.12 20.09
CA PRO A 109 -2.79 -26.13 19.44
C PRO A 109 -2.89 -25.66 17.98
N PHE A 110 -1.79 -25.10 17.50
CA PHE A 110 -1.39 -24.87 16.10
C PHE A 110 -1.59 -23.52 15.38
N PHE A 111 -2.60 -22.69 15.64
CA PHE A 111 -2.74 -21.42 14.87
C PHE A 111 -2.41 -20.11 15.62
N LEU A 112 -2.12 -20.17 16.93
CA LEU A 112 -2.12 -18.98 17.79
C LEU A 112 -0.75 -18.49 18.28
N ARG A 113 0.31 -19.31 18.25
CA ARG A 113 1.62 -18.91 18.82
C ARG A 113 2.48 -18.11 17.85
N ASP A 114 2.59 -18.53 16.59
CA ASP A 114 3.50 -17.90 15.62
C ASP A 114 3.00 -16.53 15.12
N GLU A 115 1.69 -16.37 14.92
CA GLU A 115 1.15 -15.08 14.49
C GLU A 115 1.07 -14.06 15.63
N MET A 116 0.65 -14.46 16.84
CA MET A 116 0.61 -13.52 17.97
C MET A 116 2.00 -12.98 18.34
N GLN A 117 3.05 -13.78 18.17
CA GLN A 117 4.44 -13.33 18.33
C GLN A 117 4.85 -12.27 17.31
N ARG A 118 4.29 -12.28 16.08
CA ARG A 118 4.58 -11.26 15.06
C ARG A 118 3.85 -9.92 15.30
N PHE A 119 2.75 -9.92 16.05
CA PHE A 119 1.86 -8.75 16.18
C PHE A 119 1.87 -8.08 17.55
N ALA A 120 2.38 -8.73 18.60
CA ALA A 120 2.64 -8.12 19.92
C ALA A 120 3.99 -7.38 20.00
N MET A 121 4.51 -6.94 18.86
CA MET A 121 5.85 -6.39 18.71
C MET A 121 5.93 -4.92 19.09
N PRO A 122 7.03 -4.43 19.72
CA PRO A 122 7.40 -3.03 19.60
C PRO A 122 7.32 -2.60 18.14
N THR A 123 6.64 -1.49 17.93
CA THR A 123 6.52 -0.88 16.60
C THR A 123 7.35 0.37 16.56
N THR A 124 8.06 0.55 15.45
CA THR A 124 8.78 1.79 15.16
C THR A 124 8.09 2.52 14.02
N LEU A 125 8.28 3.84 13.98
CA LEU A 125 7.82 4.67 12.87
C LEU A 125 8.99 4.91 11.92
N VAL A 126 8.88 4.38 10.70
CA VAL A 126 9.89 4.57 9.66
C VAL A 126 9.35 5.51 8.60
N ARG A 127 10.10 6.57 8.31
CA ARG A 127 9.84 7.50 7.22
C ARG A 127 10.53 6.99 5.96
N VAL A 128 9.76 6.71 4.91
CA VAL A 128 10.30 6.35 3.59
C VAL A 128 10.06 7.50 2.63
N GLU A 129 11.15 7.96 2.02
CA GLU A 129 11.13 8.97 0.96
C GLU A 129 11.17 8.30 -0.40
N GLY A 130 10.52 8.94 -1.37
CA GLY A 130 10.44 8.45 -2.73
C GLY A 130 9.02 8.21 -3.21
N ALA A 131 8.92 8.22 -4.52
CA ALA A 131 7.73 8.01 -5.32
C ALA A 131 7.11 6.63 -5.11
N ILE A 132 5.82 6.49 -4.82
CA ILE A 132 5.20 5.16 -4.99
C ILE A 132 4.99 4.93 -6.48
N VAL A 133 5.69 3.93 -7.03
CA VAL A 133 5.65 3.56 -8.44
C VAL A 133 4.89 2.28 -8.71
N PHE A 134 4.70 1.45 -7.68
CA PHE A 134 3.89 0.26 -7.73
C PHE A 134 3.11 0.13 -6.42
N ARG A 135 1.83 -0.22 -6.54
CA ARG A 135 0.95 -0.51 -5.41
C ARG A 135 0.04 -1.65 -5.81
N TYR A 136 0.05 -2.71 -5.03
CA TYR A 136 -0.87 -3.83 -5.20
C TYR A 136 -1.41 -4.26 -3.84
N SER A 137 -2.72 -4.48 -3.73
CA SER A 137 -3.37 -4.91 -2.49
C SER A 137 -3.94 -6.28 -2.70
N PHE A 138 -3.52 -7.22 -1.87
CA PHE A 138 -3.97 -8.58 -1.93
C PHE A 138 -5.31 -8.73 -1.25
N ALA A 139 -6.22 -9.45 -1.90
CA ALA A 139 -7.55 -9.68 -1.37
C ALA A 139 -7.89 -11.17 -1.30
N HIS A 140 -8.45 -11.57 -0.15
CA HIS A 140 -9.05 -12.88 0.00
C HIS A 140 -10.56 -12.75 -0.27
N PRO A 141 -11.11 -13.47 -1.26
CA PRO A 141 -12.54 -13.52 -1.46
C PRO A 141 -13.18 -14.30 -0.31
N TYR A 142 -14.34 -13.86 0.15
CA TYR A 142 -15.12 -14.58 1.15
C TYR A 142 -16.61 -14.48 0.81
N ILE A 143 -17.36 -15.51 1.16
CA ILE A 143 -18.80 -15.54 0.96
C ILE A 143 -19.44 -14.64 2.02
N ALA A 144 -20.11 -13.58 1.59
CA ALA A 144 -20.76 -12.62 2.48
C ALA A 144 -22.24 -12.90 2.68
N LYS A 145 -22.91 -13.51 1.71
CA LYS A 145 -24.30 -13.93 1.84
C LYS A 145 -24.62 -14.98 0.80
N THR A 146 -25.41 -15.97 1.17
CA THR A 146 -26.11 -16.82 0.22
C THR A 146 -27.58 -16.42 0.25
N SER A 147 -28.09 -15.97 -0.88
CA SER A 147 -29.50 -15.61 -1.05
C SER A 147 -30.37 -16.87 -1.10
N ARG A 148 -31.68 -16.72 -0.81
CA ARG A 148 -32.63 -17.86 -0.78
C ARG A 148 -32.79 -18.56 -2.13
N ASP A 149 -32.43 -17.88 -3.22
CA ASP A 149 -32.42 -18.36 -4.60
C ASP A 149 -31.13 -19.10 -4.98
N GLY A 150 -30.16 -19.23 -4.05
CA GLY A 150 -28.86 -19.84 -4.30
C GLY A 150 -27.80 -18.89 -4.86
N THR A 151 -28.11 -17.60 -5.04
CA THR A 151 -27.12 -16.60 -5.47
C THR A 151 -26.11 -16.35 -4.34
N ILE A 152 -24.81 -16.45 -4.66
CA ILE A 152 -23.71 -16.25 -3.70
C ILE A 152 -23.15 -14.84 -3.89
N ASP A 153 -23.23 -14.02 -2.84
CA ASP A 153 -22.54 -12.73 -2.75
C ASP A 153 -21.12 -12.95 -2.25
N ILE A 154 -20.13 -12.75 -3.14
CA ILE A 154 -18.71 -12.86 -2.81
C ILE A 154 -18.17 -11.46 -2.59
N LYS A 155 -17.66 -11.20 -1.38
CA LYS A 155 -16.92 -9.98 -1.05
C LYS A 155 -15.43 -10.25 -1.02
N SER A 156 -14.64 -9.18 -1.03
CA SER A 156 -13.18 -9.27 -0.96
C SER A 156 -12.66 -8.50 0.24
N MET A 157 -11.74 -9.13 0.96
CA MET A 157 -11.09 -8.54 2.13
C MET A 157 -9.61 -8.35 1.88
N ARG A 158 -9.11 -7.14 2.10
CA ARG A 158 -7.69 -6.83 1.88
C ARG A 158 -6.86 -7.28 3.08
N LEU A 159 -6.00 -8.28 2.86
CA LEU A 159 -5.15 -8.87 3.91
C LEU A 159 -3.73 -8.33 3.89
N GLY A 160 -3.23 -7.94 2.73
CA GLY A 160 -1.90 -7.38 2.61
C GLY A 160 -1.81 -6.39 1.46
N ARG A 161 -0.66 -5.74 1.33
CA ARG A 161 -0.33 -4.93 0.16
C ARG A 161 1.17 -4.72 0.02
N TRP A 162 1.61 -4.57 -1.22
CA TRP A 162 2.96 -4.13 -1.55
C TRP A 162 2.92 -2.69 -2.06
N LEU A 163 3.87 -1.89 -1.59
CA LEU A 163 4.12 -0.52 -2.04
C LEU A 163 5.59 -0.42 -2.42
N LEU A 164 5.88 -0.08 -3.67
CA LEU A 164 7.24 0.12 -4.14
C LEU A 164 7.52 1.61 -4.20
N HIS A 165 8.43 2.08 -3.35
CA HIS A 165 8.99 3.41 -3.44
C HIS A 165 10.16 3.41 -4.41
N HIS A 166 10.15 4.27 -5.42
CA HIS A 166 11.31 4.58 -6.25
C HIS A 166 12.07 5.76 -5.65
N GLN A 167 13.34 5.51 -5.39
CA GLN A 167 14.35 6.46 -4.96
C GLN A 167 15.28 6.77 -6.14
N ALA A 168 16.06 7.84 -6.04
CA ALA A 168 16.96 8.23 -7.12
C ALA A 168 18.02 7.16 -7.42
N ARG A 169 18.38 7.03 -8.71
CA ARG A 169 19.46 6.17 -9.25
C ARG A 169 19.24 4.67 -9.05
N ASP A 170 18.17 4.11 -9.63
CA ASP A 170 17.86 2.66 -9.59
C ASP A 170 17.82 2.09 -8.16
N ARG A 171 17.20 2.85 -7.25
CA ARG A 171 17.00 2.42 -5.87
C ARG A 171 15.52 2.33 -5.59
N PHE A 172 15.12 1.24 -4.97
CA PHE A 172 13.75 0.96 -4.61
C PHE A 172 13.66 0.58 -3.14
N VAL A 173 12.60 0.99 -2.48
CA VAL A 173 12.24 0.49 -1.15
C VAL A 173 10.89 -0.20 -1.29
N LEU A 174 10.88 -1.52 -1.07
CA LEU A 174 9.66 -2.29 -1.05
C LEU A 174 9.09 -2.27 0.37
N VAL A 175 7.88 -1.76 0.52
CA VAL A 175 7.12 -1.82 1.76
C VAL A 175 6.04 -2.86 1.61
N ARG A 176 6.22 -3.99 2.29
CA ARG A 176 5.20 -5.03 2.43
C ARG A 176 4.35 -4.69 3.63
N GLN A 177 3.04 -4.83 3.51
CA GLN A 177 2.15 -4.54 4.62
C GLN A 177 1.14 -5.67 4.80
N VAL A 178 0.86 -5.98 6.07
CA VAL A 178 -0.18 -6.90 6.49
C VAL A 178 -1.23 -6.14 7.28
N ARG A 179 -2.48 -6.61 7.17
CA ARG A 179 -3.58 -6.05 7.94
C ARG A 179 -3.36 -6.39 9.41
N ARG A 180 -3.47 -5.38 10.28
CA ARG A 180 -3.33 -5.57 11.72
C ARG A 180 -4.52 -6.34 12.26
N MET A 181 -4.26 -7.17 13.26
CA MET A 181 -5.29 -7.84 14.02
C MET A 181 -5.58 -7.11 15.34
N LEU A 182 -6.78 -7.30 15.87
CA LEU A 182 -7.15 -7.02 17.24
C LEU A 182 -6.33 -7.91 18.16
N LEU A 183 -5.78 -7.32 19.21
CA LEU A 183 -4.93 -8.00 20.18
C LEU A 183 -5.50 -7.81 21.60
N GLY A 184 -5.08 -8.69 22.51
CA GLY A 184 -5.35 -8.58 23.95
C GLY A 184 -6.83 -8.41 24.28
N PRO A 185 -7.18 -7.53 25.24
CA PRO A 185 -8.56 -7.33 25.69
C PRO A 185 -9.56 -6.97 24.59
N ALA A 186 -9.13 -6.23 23.55
CA ALA A 186 -9.98 -5.86 22.42
C ALA A 186 -10.38 -7.10 21.60
N ARG A 187 -9.42 -8.01 21.36
CA ARG A 187 -9.69 -9.30 20.73
C ARG A 187 -10.67 -10.13 21.54
N TRP A 188 -10.44 -10.25 22.85
CA TRP A 188 -11.31 -11.02 23.74
C TRP A 188 -12.71 -10.42 23.87
N GLY A 189 -12.80 -9.09 23.94
CA GLY A 189 -14.07 -8.37 23.92
C GLY A 189 -14.86 -8.67 22.64
N TRP A 190 -14.20 -8.63 21.49
CA TRP A 190 -14.82 -8.97 20.20
C TRP A 190 -15.27 -10.44 20.14
N LEU A 191 -14.41 -11.39 20.50
CA LEU A 191 -14.77 -12.81 20.51
C LEU A 191 -15.97 -13.09 21.42
N ARG A 192 -16.01 -12.48 22.62
CA ARG A 192 -17.18 -12.59 23.51
C ARG A 192 -18.43 -11.94 22.92
N TYR A 193 -18.28 -10.79 22.26
CA TYR A 193 -19.40 -10.15 21.57
C TYR A 193 -19.97 -11.05 20.48
N VAL A 194 -19.11 -11.61 19.62
CA VAL A 194 -19.52 -12.54 18.55
C VAL A 194 -20.18 -13.79 19.15
N ALA A 195 -19.58 -14.42 20.16
CA ALA A 195 -20.13 -15.61 20.79
C ALA A 195 -21.53 -15.36 21.38
N ARG A 196 -21.75 -14.20 22.01
CA ARG A 196 -23.06 -13.80 22.58
C ARG A 196 -24.10 -13.42 21.53
N ASN A 197 -23.66 -12.98 20.37
CA ASN A 197 -24.52 -12.48 19.30
C ASN A 197 -24.44 -13.36 18.06
N ASN A 198 -24.10 -14.64 18.20
CA ASN A 198 -23.72 -15.50 17.07
C ASN A 198 -24.81 -15.53 16.00
N ASP A 199 -26.09 -15.63 16.38
CA ASP A 199 -27.20 -15.61 15.43
C ASP A 199 -27.36 -14.26 14.72
N ARG A 200 -27.18 -13.15 15.45
CA ARG A 200 -27.25 -11.80 14.87
C ARG A 200 -26.07 -11.53 13.94
N VAL A 201 -24.86 -11.90 14.36
CA VAL A 201 -23.63 -11.75 13.58
C VAL A 201 -23.67 -12.66 12.36
N ALA A 202 -24.15 -13.90 12.46
CA ALA A 202 -24.38 -14.79 11.33
C ALA A 202 -25.46 -14.26 10.38
N ASN A 203 -26.49 -13.58 10.89
CA ASN A 203 -27.50 -12.94 10.05
C ASN A 203 -27.00 -11.67 9.35
N GLU A 204 -26.16 -10.86 10.01
CA GLU A 204 -25.54 -9.66 9.45
C GLU A 204 -24.37 -9.97 8.49
N LEU A 205 -23.64 -11.08 8.71
CA LEU A 205 -22.46 -11.48 7.94
C LEU A 205 -22.69 -12.66 6.98
N GLY A 206 -23.91 -13.20 6.89
CA GLY A 206 -24.21 -14.42 6.13
C GLY A 206 -23.79 -15.69 6.90
N GLN A 207 -24.59 -16.77 6.77
CA GLN A 207 -24.47 -17.97 7.59
C GLN A 207 -23.07 -18.62 7.59
N ARG A 208 -22.72 -19.17 8.77
CA ARG A 208 -21.42 -19.75 9.16
C ARG A 208 -20.26 -18.81 8.85
N ALA A 209 -20.21 -17.72 9.62
CA ALA A 209 -18.98 -16.98 9.80
C ALA A 209 -17.96 -17.90 10.46
N ASP A 210 -17.13 -18.57 9.66
CA ASP A 210 -15.76 -18.87 10.07
C ASP A 210 -15.21 -17.55 10.60
N CYS A 211 -15.10 -17.46 11.93
CA CYS A 211 -14.87 -16.27 12.76
C CYS A 211 -14.67 -14.93 12.00
N PRO A 212 -15.51 -13.89 12.22
CA PRO A 212 -15.29 -12.60 11.58
C PRO A 212 -13.85 -12.15 11.82
N PRO A 213 -13.19 -11.66 10.77
CA PRO A 213 -11.77 -11.50 10.75
C PRO A 213 -11.41 -10.53 11.88
N LEU A 214 -10.52 -10.95 12.76
CA LEU A 214 -10.07 -10.19 13.93
C LEU A 214 -9.23 -8.98 13.51
N LEU A 215 -9.61 -8.27 12.46
CA LEU A 215 -8.82 -7.21 11.86
C LEU A 215 -9.15 -5.88 12.51
N LEU A 216 -8.12 -5.07 12.67
CA LEU A 216 -8.24 -3.73 13.20
C LEU A 216 -8.84 -2.81 12.14
N GLU A 217 -10.03 -2.29 12.43
CA GLU A 217 -10.65 -1.21 11.68
C GLU A 217 -10.33 0.15 12.31
N SER A 218 -10.03 1.13 11.47
CA SER A 218 -9.71 2.50 11.89
C SER A 218 -10.09 3.48 10.78
N PRO A 219 -10.61 4.69 11.04
CA PRO A 219 -10.83 5.66 9.97
C PRO A 219 -9.53 6.07 9.25
N VAL A 220 -8.37 5.90 9.90
CA VAL A 220 -7.06 6.18 9.32
C VAL A 220 -6.52 4.93 8.65
N ASP A 221 -6.47 4.89 7.31
CA ASP A 221 -6.01 3.71 6.55
C ASP A 221 -4.64 3.21 7.03
N ALA A 222 -3.66 4.11 7.18
CA ALA A 222 -2.31 3.75 7.61
C ALA A 222 -2.26 3.01 8.96
N ALA A 223 -3.17 3.32 9.89
CA ALA A 223 -3.22 2.69 11.22
C ALA A 223 -3.67 1.22 11.18
N ARG A 224 -4.29 0.80 10.07
CA ARG A 224 -4.78 -0.57 9.85
C ARG A 224 -3.69 -1.53 9.39
N TRP A 225 -2.52 -1.01 9.03
CA TRP A 225 -1.45 -1.76 8.39
C TRP A 225 -0.23 -1.84 9.27
N LEU A 226 0.38 -3.01 9.32
CA LEU A 226 1.72 -3.23 9.85
C LEU A 226 2.66 -3.45 8.68
N SER A 227 3.86 -2.87 8.74
CA SER A 227 4.78 -2.82 7.60
C SER A 227 6.05 -3.61 7.87
N MET A 228 6.58 -4.23 6.83
CA MET A 228 7.96 -4.70 6.72
C MET A 228 8.61 -3.96 5.56
N ILE A 229 9.83 -3.46 5.77
CA ILE A 229 10.52 -2.62 4.80
C ILE A 229 11.75 -3.38 4.30
N GLU A 230 11.84 -3.53 2.99
CA GLU A 230 12.94 -4.18 2.29
C GLU A 230 13.65 -3.14 1.42
N GLY A 231 14.98 -3.11 1.51
CA GLY A 231 15.83 -2.30 0.66
C GLY A 231 16.76 -1.34 1.40
N PRO A 232 17.44 -0.44 0.68
CA PRO A 232 17.26 -0.17 -0.76
C PRO A 232 17.63 -1.37 -1.65
N LEU A 233 16.85 -1.61 -2.71
CA LEU A 233 17.02 -2.66 -3.71
C LEU A 233 17.22 -2.02 -5.09
N ASN A 234 18.01 -2.64 -5.98
CA ASN A 234 17.98 -2.31 -7.41
C ASN A 234 16.88 -3.11 -8.15
N ALA A 235 16.64 -2.83 -9.42
CA ALA A 235 15.62 -3.52 -10.22
C ALA A 235 15.81 -5.05 -10.23
N HIS A 236 17.04 -5.55 -10.30
CA HIS A 236 17.34 -6.99 -10.31
C HIS A 236 17.03 -7.65 -8.96
N GLN A 237 17.50 -7.08 -7.86
CA GLN A 237 17.23 -7.55 -6.50
C GLN A 237 15.74 -7.54 -6.17
N LEU A 238 15.00 -6.56 -6.68
CA LEU A 238 13.55 -6.48 -6.53
C LEU A 238 12.84 -7.64 -7.24
N LEU A 239 13.28 -8.00 -8.46
CA LEU A 239 12.73 -9.14 -9.20
C LEU A 239 13.05 -10.46 -8.50
N GLU A 240 14.31 -10.66 -8.08
CA GLU A 240 14.69 -11.84 -7.30
C GLU A 240 13.90 -11.94 -5.99
N PHE A 241 13.60 -10.80 -5.35
CA PHE A 241 12.75 -10.77 -4.17
C PHE A 241 11.32 -11.21 -4.51
N ALA A 242 10.72 -10.67 -5.57
CA ALA A 242 9.36 -11.02 -6.00
C ALA A 242 9.24 -12.50 -6.36
N ASP A 243 10.24 -13.06 -7.04
CA ASP A 243 10.26 -14.47 -7.44
C ASP A 243 10.46 -15.38 -6.21
N ARG A 244 11.38 -15.04 -5.29
CA ARG A 244 11.57 -15.81 -4.04
C ARG A 244 10.39 -15.74 -3.09
N TYR A 245 9.68 -14.61 -3.06
CA TYR A 245 8.49 -14.44 -2.22
C TYR A 245 7.42 -15.48 -2.54
N LEU A 246 7.24 -15.79 -3.83
CA LEU A 246 6.35 -16.86 -4.25
C LEU A 246 6.91 -18.26 -4.02
N ALA A 247 8.21 -18.44 -3.83
CA ALA A 247 8.77 -19.75 -3.51
C ALA A 247 8.63 -20.09 -2.02
N ALA A 248 8.83 -19.12 -1.13
CA ALA A 248 8.81 -19.35 0.32
C ALA A 248 7.39 -19.38 0.91
N GLU A 249 6.96 -20.53 1.43
CA GLU A 249 5.62 -20.72 2.00
C GLU A 249 5.33 -19.81 3.22
N HIS A 250 6.35 -19.51 4.03
CA HIS A 250 6.20 -18.76 5.29
C HIS A 250 6.19 -17.23 5.11
N THR A 251 6.50 -16.72 3.91
CA THR A 251 6.54 -15.28 3.62
C THR A 251 5.28 -14.76 2.96
N ARG A 252 4.47 -15.65 2.37
CA ARG A 252 3.24 -15.34 1.65
C ARG A 252 2.16 -14.82 2.61
N HIS A 253 1.40 -13.83 2.17
CA HIS A 253 0.20 -13.39 2.90
C HIS A 253 -0.93 -14.42 2.78
N THR A 254 -0.78 -15.44 1.90
CA THR A 254 -1.74 -16.52 1.56
C THR A 254 -3.00 -16.19 0.72
N PRO A 255 -3.19 -14.99 0.12
CA PRO A 255 -4.25 -14.79 -0.85
C PRO A 255 -3.88 -15.37 -2.22
N HIS A 256 -4.88 -15.89 -2.93
CA HIS A 256 -4.72 -16.48 -4.26
C HIS A 256 -4.08 -15.53 -5.29
N ASP A 257 -4.27 -14.22 -5.12
CA ASP A 257 -3.85 -13.20 -6.07
C ASP A 257 -2.36 -12.79 -5.92
N GLU A 258 -1.61 -13.35 -4.99
CA GLU A 258 -0.15 -13.10 -4.92
C GLU A 258 0.59 -13.59 -6.16
N GLN A 259 0.04 -14.60 -6.86
CA GLN A 259 0.65 -15.22 -8.03
C GLN A 259 0.90 -14.22 -9.17
N VAL A 260 0.18 -13.09 -9.21
CA VAL A 260 0.39 -12.06 -10.23
C VAL A 260 1.53 -11.09 -9.91
N LEU A 261 2.09 -11.12 -8.70
CA LEU A 261 3.16 -10.19 -8.28
C LEU A 261 4.37 -10.17 -9.22
N PRO A 262 4.94 -11.32 -9.64
CA PRO A 262 6.10 -11.32 -10.53
C PRO A 262 5.81 -10.60 -11.85
N PHE A 263 4.59 -10.77 -12.38
CA PHE A 263 4.14 -10.11 -13.59
C PHE A 263 3.98 -8.60 -13.36
N LEU A 264 3.23 -8.19 -12.33
CA LEU A 264 2.92 -6.78 -12.09
C LEU A 264 4.16 -5.96 -11.70
N VAL A 265 5.12 -6.55 -10.98
CA VAL A 265 6.39 -5.88 -10.65
C VAL A 265 7.22 -5.66 -11.92
N ARG A 266 7.28 -6.65 -12.82
CA ARG A 266 7.96 -6.51 -14.12
C ARG A 266 7.29 -5.42 -14.96
N ASP A 267 5.97 -5.43 -15.07
CA ASP A 267 5.19 -4.41 -15.79
C ASP A 267 5.45 -2.99 -15.25
N ALA A 268 5.49 -2.84 -13.92
CA ALA A 268 5.81 -1.57 -13.28
C ALA A 268 7.23 -1.10 -13.60
N LEU A 269 8.22 -2.00 -13.62
CA LEU A 269 9.61 -1.67 -13.96
C LEU A 269 9.76 -1.29 -15.45
N ILE A 270 9.09 -2.00 -16.36
CA ILE A 270 9.07 -1.64 -17.79
C ILE A 270 8.46 -0.25 -17.99
N SER A 271 7.35 0.04 -17.30
CA SER A 271 6.69 1.34 -17.33
C SER A 271 7.58 2.49 -16.81
N LEU A 272 8.60 2.16 -16.01
CA LEU A 272 9.62 3.11 -15.55
C LEU A 272 10.84 3.21 -16.48
N GLY A 273 10.89 2.41 -17.55
CA GLY A 273 11.98 2.39 -18.54
C GLY A 273 13.12 1.42 -18.23
N TYR A 274 12.95 0.50 -17.27
CA TYR A 274 13.98 -0.51 -17.00
C TYR A 274 13.93 -1.64 -18.03
N ARG A 275 15.10 -2.12 -18.44
CA ARG A 275 15.22 -3.32 -19.27
C ARG A 275 15.10 -4.56 -18.39
N ILE A 276 14.08 -5.37 -18.66
CA ILE A 276 13.81 -6.59 -17.90
C ILE A 276 14.13 -7.81 -18.79
N PRO A 277 15.02 -8.71 -18.38
CA PRO A 277 15.34 -9.92 -19.14
C PRO A 277 14.12 -10.83 -19.34
N GLY A 278 14.09 -11.57 -20.45
CA GLY A 278 13.06 -12.56 -20.73
C GLY A 278 11.73 -12.02 -21.27
N ILE A 279 11.67 -10.72 -21.62
CA ILE A 279 10.49 -10.12 -22.24
C ILE A 279 10.68 -10.05 -23.75
N THR A 280 9.78 -10.72 -24.48
CA THR A 280 9.74 -10.65 -25.94
C THR A 280 8.98 -9.39 -26.37
N LEU A 281 9.65 -8.52 -27.11
CA LEU A 281 9.02 -7.33 -27.68
C LEU A 281 8.31 -7.72 -28.98
N MET A 282 6.99 -7.65 -28.99
CA MET A 282 6.19 -7.76 -30.21
C MET A 282 5.80 -6.34 -30.63
N SER A 283 6.23 -5.93 -31.82
CA SER A 283 5.92 -4.61 -32.37
C SER A 283 4.89 -4.77 -33.48
N ALA A 284 3.92 -3.84 -33.59
CA ALA A 284 2.91 -3.87 -34.67
C ALA A 284 3.49 -3.57 -36.07
N ARG A 285 4.80 -3.32 -36.16
CA ARG A 285 5.54 -3.19 -37.41
C ARG A 285 6.39 -4.44 -37.58
N ASP A 286 5.74 -5.51 -37.99
CA ASP A 286 6.43 -6.51 -38.79
C ASP A 286 6.68 -5.89 -40.17
N GLU A 287 7.86 -6.16 -40.68
CA GLU A 287 8.52 -5.49 -41.79
C GLU A 287 7.66 -5.47 -43.07
N VAL A 288 7.51 -4.28 -43.64
CA VAL A 288 7.38 -4.13 -45.08
C VAL A 288 8.81 -4.21 -45.61
N GLU A 289 9.23 -5.40 -46.02
CA GLU A 289 10.24 -5.59 -47.08
C GLU A 289 9.58 -6.31 -48.26
#